data_AF-A0A495WGC6-F1
#
_entry.id   AF-A0A495WGC6-F1
#
_cell.length_a   1.000
_cell.length_b   1.000
_cell.length_c   1.000
_cell.angle_alpha   90.00
_cell.angle_beta   90.00
_cell.angle_gamma   90.00
#
_symmetry.space_group_name_H-M   'P 1'
#
loop_
_entity.id
_entity.type
_entity.pdbx_description
1 polymer ?
#
loop_
_entity_poly.entity_id
_entity_poly.type
_entity_poly.pdbx_seq_one_letter_code
_entity_poly.pdbx_strand_id
1 'polypeptide(L)'
;MNHKILFTLFGLFCCNIITDIAAQTFEKRGFPQERLSPELTARKKTEQMDKLLQLSEKQFKKIFKLNLKEAKSIDVQRKNRQGIMPPPMPDRNQDKFPDRPPMRNFFNEVPMRPHPQPLQNPEKLKKETRKREKKLKKILTEEQYNTWKEYQKSIQDYKHHNNL
;
A
#
# COMPACT_ATOMS: atom_id res chain seq x y z
N MET A 1 -8.28 -41.90 -36.76
CA MET A 1 -7.82 -40.50 -36.92
C MET A 1 -8.41 -39.61 -35.82
N ASN A 2 -7.90 -39.60 -34.58
CA ASN A 2 -8.45 -38.70 -33.52
C ASN A 2 -7.44 -38.22 -32.44
N HIS A 3 -6.17 -38.65 -32.44
CA HIS A 3 -5.18 -38.14 -31.47
C HIS A 3 -4.54 -36.80 -31.87
N LYS A 4 -4.56 -36.44 -33.15
CA LYS A 4 -3.95 -35.20 -33.65
C LYS A 4 -4.77 -33.96 -33.26
N ILE A 5 -6.10 -34.08 -33.19
CA ILE A 5 -7.02 -32.99 -32.80
C ILE A 5 -6.99 -32.75 -31.28
N LEU A 6 -6.85 -33.82 -30.50
CA LEU A 6 -6.77 -33.72 -29.04
C LEU A 6 -5.48 -33.00 -28.59
N PHE A 7 -4.37 -33.20 -29.30
CA PHE A 7 -3.10 -32.53 -29.02
C PHE A 7 -3.12 -31.03 -29.38
N THR A 8 -3.78 -30.64 -30.48
CA THR A 8 -3.88 -29.22 -30.87
C THR A 8 -4.80 -28.42 -29.95
N LEU A 9 -5.90 -29.02 -29.46
CA LEU A 9 -6.80 -28.34 -28.52
C LEU A 9 -6.22 -28.19 -27.11
N PHE A 10 -5.47 -29.19 -26.63
CA PHE A 10 -4.80 -29.11 -25.33
C PHE A 10 -3.64 -28.09 -25.34
N GLY A 11 -2.90 -27.99 -26.45
CA GLY A 11 -1.85 -27.00 -26.64
C GLY A 11 -2.35 -25.55 -26.57
N LEU A 12 -3.52 -25.26 -27.15
CA LEU A 12 -4.11 -23.91 -27.11
C LEU A 12 -4.63 -23.54 -25.71
N PHE A 13 -5.12 -24.51 -24.94
CA PHE A 13 -5.62 -24.29 -23.59
C PHE A 13 -4.48 -24.02 -22.59
N CYS A 14 -3.35 -24.72 -22.73
CA CYS A 14 -2.16 -24.50 -21.90
C CYS A 14 -1.53 -23.12 -22.13
N CYS A 15 -1.50 -22.63 -23.37
CA CYS A 15 -0.92 -21.31 -23.67
C CYS A 15 -1.70 -20.16 -22.99
N ASN A 16 -3.03 -20.22 -22.94
CA ASN A 16 -3.82 -19.17 -22.28
C ASN A 16 -3.63 -19.17 -20.75
N ILE A 17 -3.53 -20.35 -20.12
CA ILE A 17 -3.34 -20.48 -18.66
C ILE A 17 -1.94 -20.02 -18.22
N ILE A 18 -0.90 -20.31 -19.01
CA ILE A 18 0.49 -19.92 -18.68
C ILE A 18 0.66 -18.39 -18.73
N THR A 19 -0.05 -17.70 -19.62
CA THR A 19 -0.01 -16.24 -19.71
C THR A 19 -0.59 -15.56 -18.47
N ASP A 20 -1.70 -16.07 -17.93
CA ASP A 20 -2.35 -15.50 -16.72
C ASP A 20 -1.52 -15.68 -15.45
N ILE A 21 -0.81 -16.80 -15.30
CA ILE A 21 0.05 -17.07 -14.15
C ILE A 21 1.32 -16.21 -14.19
N ALA A 22 1.87 -15.94 -15.38
CA ALA A 22 3.01 -15.04 -15.55
C ALA A 22 2.65 -13.58 -15.21
N ALA A 23 1.42 -13.14 -15.52
CA ALA A 23 0.94 -11.80 -15.16
C ALA A 23 0.79 -11.60 -13.64
N GLN A 24 0.30 -12.61 -12.90
CA GLN A 24 0.13 -12.53 -11.44
C GLN A 24 1.46 -12.60 -10.66
N THR A 25 2.49 -13.24 -11.22
CA THR A 25 3.78 -13.41 -10.54
C THR A 25 4.71 -12.21 -10.71
N PHE A 26 4.53 -11.37 -11.74
CA PHE A 26 5.33 -10.17 -11.95
C PHE A 26 5.07 -9.06 -10.90
N GLU A 27 3.86 -8.97 -10.33
CA GLU A 27 3.58 -8.00 -9.25
C GLU A 27 4.24 -8.36 -7.91
N LYS A 28 4.72 -9.60 -7.72
CA LYS A 28 5.27 -10.08 -6.42
C LYS A 28 6.78 -9.97 -6.27
N ARG A 29 7.52 -9.63 -7.33
CA ARG A 29 8.99 -9.44 -7.22
C ARG A 29 9.26 -8.01 -6.76
N GLY A 30 10.14 -7.86 -5.76
CA GLY A 30 10.43 -6.63 -5.01
C GLY A 30 11.02 -5.45 -5.80
N PHE A 31 10.39 -5.08 -6.91
CA PHE A 31 10.56 -3.78 -7.54
C PHE A 31 10.05 -2.69 -6.58
N PRO A 32 10.62 -1.48 -6.63
CA PRO A 32 10.02 -0.34 -5.95
C PRO A 32 8.56 -0.27 -6.39
N GLN A 33 7.62 -0.50 -5.46
CA GLN A 33 6.19 -0.42 -5.76
C GLN A 33 5.94 0.86 -6.54
N GLU A 34 5.61 0.72 -7.83
CA GLU A 34 5.34 1.84 -8.69
C GLU A 34 4.25 2.66 -8.01
N ARG A 35 4.56 3.92 -7.72
CA ARG A 35 3.72 4.71 -6.83
C ARG A 35 2.37 4.88 -7.48
N LEU A 36 1.38 4.16 -6.93
CA LEU A 36 0.02 4.25 -7.42
C LEU A 36 -0.43 5.71 -7.35
N SER A 37 -1.01 6.21 -8.43
CA SER A 37 -1.62 7.53 -8.45
C SER A 37 -2.69 7.63 -7.34
N PRO A 38 -3.00 8.83 -6.83
CA PRO A 38 -4.06 9.01 -5.83
C PRO A 38 -5.41 8.45 -6.29
N GLU A 39 -5.69 8.55 -7.59
CA GLU A 39 -6.90 8.03 -8.22
C GLU A 39 -6.94 6.51 -8.24
N LEU A 40 -5.84 5.87 -8.65
CA LEU A 40 -5.74 4.42 -8.65
C LEU A 40 -5.78 3.86 -7.23
N THR A 41 -5.14 4.53 -6.27
CA THR A 41 -5.21 4.19 -4.85
C THR A 41 -6.65 4.26 -4.33
N ALA A 42 -7.37 5.34 -4.66
CA ALA A 42 -8.76 5.49 -4.26
C ALA A 42 -9.67 4.47 -4.91
N ARG A 43 -9.43 4.15 -6.19
CA ARG A 43 -10.17 3.16 -6.95
C ARG A 43 -9.99 1.77 -6.36
N LYS A 44 -8.75 1.29 -6.20
CA LYS A 44 -8.44 -0.02 -5.58
C LYS A 44 -9.09 -0.17 -4.20
N LYS A 45 -8.97 0.85 -3.33
CA LYS A 45 -9.64 0.85 -2.01
C LYS A 45 -11.16 0.73 -2.12
N THR A 46 -11.76 1.42 -3.07
CA THR A 46 -13.22 1.41 -3.25
C THR A 46 -13.69 0.08 -3.83
N GLU A 47 -12.96 -0.49 -4.80
CA GLU A 47 -13.24 -1.80 -5.37
C GLU A 47 -13.09 -2.93 -4.33
N GLN A 48 -12.13 -2.84 -3.40
CA GLN A 48 -12.04 -3.77 -2.27
C GLN A 48 -13.25 -3.66 -1.34
N MET A 49 -13.70 -2.45 -1.03
CA MET A 49 -14.92 -2.24 -0.24
C MET A 49 -16.16 -2.73 -0.98
N ASP A 50 -16.21 -2.56 -2.29
CA ASP A 50 -17.30 -3.02 -3.13
C ASP A 50 -17.42 -4.55 -3.14
N LYS A 51 -16.30 -5.25 -3.35
CA LYS A 51 -16.24 -6.71 -3.26
C LYS A 51 -16.69 -7.24 -1.89
N LEU A 52 -16.35 -6.53 -0.82
CA LEU A 52 -16.71 -6.93 0.55
C LEU A 52 -18.17 -6.65 0.90
N LEU A 53 -18.70 -5.50 0.48
CA LEU A 53 -19.97 -4.95 0.98
C LEU A 53 -21.09 -4.91 -0.06
N GLN A 54 -20.78 -5.25 -1.32
CA GLN A 54 -21.67 -5.15 -2.48
C GLN A 54 -22.32 -3.76 -2.55
N LEU A 55 -21.51 -2.74 -2.82
CA LEU A 55 -21.97 -1.35 -2.73
C LEU A 55 -22.93 -1.03 -3.87
N SER A 56 -23.99 -0.27 -3.58
CA SER A 56 -24.77 0.35 -4.66
C SER A 56 -23.91 1.37 -5.41
N GLU A 57 -24.25 1.66 -6.68
CA GLU A 57 -23.53 2.62 -7.51
C GLU A 57 -23.41 4.01 -6.83
N LYS A 58 -24.47 4.44 -6.13
CA LYS A 58 -24.48 5.69 -5.36
C LYS A 58 -23.50 5.67 -4.18
N GLN A 59 -23.43 4.54 -3.47
CA GLN A 59 -22.49 4.36 -2.36
C GLN A 59 -21.06 4.29 -2.87
N PHE A 60 -20.81 3.54 -3.94
CA PHE A 60 -19.52 3.43 -4.61
C PHE A 60 -18.99 4.81 -4.98
N LYS A 61 -19.77 5.63 -5.68
CA LYS A 61 -19.39 7.01 -6.07
C LYS A 61 -19.05 7.88 -4.85
N LYS A 62 -19.83 7.79 -3.76
CA LYS A 62 -19.57 8.55 -2.52
C LYS A 62 -18.29 8.09 -1.81
N ILE A 63 -18.06 6.79 -1.72
CA ILE A 63 -16.87 6.19 -1.09
C ILE A 63 -15.63 6.49 -1.92
N PHE A 64 -15.71 6.38 -3.25
CA PHE A 64 -14.63 6.75 -4.15
C PHE A 64 -14.20 8.21 -3.95
N LYS A 65 -15.16 9.15 -3.93
CA LYS A 65 -14.86 10.57 -3.69
C LYS A 65 -14.21 10.80 -2.31
N LEU A 66 -14.68 10.09 -1.29
CA LEU A 66 -14.10 10.13 0.05
C LEU A 66 -12.66 9.60 0.06
N ASN A 67 -12.41 8.47 -0.60
CA ASN A 67 -11.09 7.84 -0.73
C ASN A 67 -10.12 8.69 -1.55
N LEU A 68 -10.60 9.34 -2.61
CA LEU A 68 -9.81 10.23 -3.45
C LEU A 68 -9.28 11.43 -2.68
N LYS A 69 -10.12 12.05 -1.84
CA LYS A 69 -9.70 13.17 -1.00
C LYS A 69 -8.60 12.78 -0.02
N GLU A 70 -8.72 11.60 0.60
CA GLU A 70 -7.69 11.06 1.49
C GLU A 70 -6.40 10.74 0.73
N ALA A 71 -6.50 10.05 -0.41
CA ALA A 71 -5.34 9.68 -1.22
C ALA A 71 -4.57 10.91 -1.71
N LYS A 72 -5.26 11.98 -2.13
CA LYS A 72 -4.64 13.25 -2.51
C LYS A 72 -3.94 13.93 -1.32
N SER A 73 -4.59 13.96 -0.15
CA SER A 73 -3.98 14.51 1.08
C SER A 73 -2.70 13.76 1.45
N ILE A 74 -2.74 12.43 1.41
CA ILE A 74 -1.59 11.58 1.69
C ILE A 74 -0.48 11.81 0.65
N ASP A 75 -0.81 11.91 -0.63
CA ASP A 75 0.16 12.16 -1.70
C ASP A 75 0.87 13.51 -1.53
N VAL A 76 0.14 14.58 -1.22
CA VAL A 76 0.72 15.90 -0.91
C VAL A 76 1.66 15.80 0.30
N GLN A 77 1.21 15.16 1.38
CA GLN A 77 2.05 14.97 2.57
C GLN A 77 3.33 14.19 2.25
N ARG A 78 3.24 13.15 1.41
CA ARG A 78 4.40 12.36 0.96
C ARG A 78 5.36 13.19 0.10
N LYS A 79 4.85 14.04 -0.80
CA LYS A 79 5.68 14.93 -1.63
C LYS A 79 6.42 15.94 -0.77
N ASN A 80 5.73 16.54 0.20
CA ASN A 80 6.35 17.42 1.19
C ASN A 80 7.44 16.71 2.00
N ARG A 81 7.25 15.41 2.33
CA ARG A 81 8.30 14.60 2.99
C ARG A 81 9.52 14.37 2.10
N GLN A 82 9.34 14.13 0.80
CA GLN A 82 10.46 13.90 -0.12
C GLN A 82 11.34 15.12 -0.30
N GLY A 83 10.78 16.33 -0.23
CA GLY A 83 11.57 17.56 -0.20
C GLY A 83 12.37 17.77 1.10
N ILE A 84 12.10 16.98 2.14
CA ILE A 84 12.75 17.05 3.48
C ILE A 84 13.69 15.85 3.71
N MET A 85 13.63 14.81 2.87
CA MET A 85 14.57 13.68 2.98
C MET A 85 15.96 14.11 2.48
N PRO A 86 17.05 13.84 3.22
CA PRO A 86 18.40 14.07 2.72
C PRO A 86 18.62 13.25 1.44
N PRO A 87 19.47 13.72 0.51
CA PRO A 87 19.75 13.01 -0.73
C PRO A 87 20.21 11.58 -0.43
N PRO A 88 19.94 10.62 -1.33
CA PRO A 88 20.48 9.28 -1.20
C PRO A 88 21.98 9.38 -0.95
N MET A 89 22.46 8.71 0.10
CA MET A 89 23.88 8.69 0.43
C MET A 89 24.65 8.30 -0.84
N PRO A 90 25.70 9.04 -1.23
CA PRO A 90 26.51 8.69 -2.38
C PRO A 90 27.01 7.25 -2.22
N ASP A 91 27.01 6.52 -3.34
CA ASP A 91 27.39 5.12 -3.42
C ASP A 91 28.67 4.86 -2.62
N ARG A 92 28.59 3.91 -1.68
CA ARG A 92 29.69 3.57 -0.78
C ARG A 92 30.81 2.81 -1.51
N ASN A 93 30.65 2.56 -2.81
CA ASN A 93 31.64 1.97 -3.71
C ASN A 93 32.52 3.04 -4.40
N GLN A 94 32.99 4.04 -3.66
CA GLN A 94 34.21 4.74 -4.03
C GLN A 94 35.30 4.34 -3.04
N ASP A 95 36.10 3.39 -3.49
CA ASP A 95 37.40 2.96 -2.97
C ASP A 95 38.35 4.16 -2.75
N LYS A 96 38.17 4.95 -1.69
CA LYS A 96 39.05 6.12 -1.47
C LYS A 96 39.12 6.70 -0.06
N PHE A 97 39.10 5.88 0.99
CA PHE A 97 39.50 6.36 2.34
C PHE A 97 40.41 5.34 3.04
N PRO A 98 41.75 5.47 2.92
CA PRO A 98 42.71 4.57 3.58
C PRO A 98 42.76 4.70 5.11
N ASP A 99 42.16 5.75 5.69
CA ASP A 99 42.26 6.08 7.13
C ASP A 99 40.93 6.01 7.89
N ARG A 100 40.14 4.95 7.69
CA ARG A 100 38.89 4.82 8.47
C ARG A 100 39.17 4.15 9.83
N PRO A 101 38.99 4.86 10.96
CA PRO A 101 39.24 4.29 12.28
C PRO A 101 38.27 3.14 12.57
N PRO A 102 38.64 2.17 13.43
CA PRO A 102 37.80 1.04 13.78
C PRO A 102 36.43 1.51 14.28
N MET A 103 35.36 0.91 13.73
CA MET A 103 33.96 1.28 13.94
C MET A 103 33.52 1.44 15.41
N ARG A 104 34.30 0.92 16.37
CA ARG A 104 33.98 0.94 17.81
C ARG A 104 33.99 2.36 18.42
N ASN A 105 34.80 3.29 17.90
CA ASN A 105 34.84 4.66 18.44
C ASN A 105 33.81 5.59 17.77
N PHE A 106 33.30 5.23 16.58
CA PHE A 106 32.41 6.08 15.80
C PHE A 106 30.97 6.12 16.36
N PHE A 107 30.53 5.08 17.08
CA PHE A 107 29.18 5.07 17.66
C PHE A 107 29.04 5.88 18.96
N ASN A 108 30.16 6.20 19.62
CA ASN A 108 30.14 6.99 20.86
C ASN A 108 30.22 8.51 20.62
N GLU A 109 30.80 8.94 19.49
CA GLU A 109 31.01 10.37 19.18
C GLU A 109 30.04 10.95 18.16
N VAL A 110 29.32 10.11 17.40
CA VAL A 110 28.28 10.60 16.50
C VAL A 110 27.01 10.80 17.32
N PRO A 111 26.49 12.05 17.46
CA PRO A 111 25.22 12.28 18.12
C PRO A 111 24.18 11.38 17.45
N MET A 112 23.57 10.50 18.23
CA MET A 112 22.46 9.66 17.76
C MET A 112 21.47 10.57 17.03
N ARG A 113 21.31 10.38 15.71
CA ARG A 113 20.32 11.15 14.95
C ARG A 113 18.97 10.95 15.63
N PRO A 114 18.22 12.01 15.96
CA PRO A 114 16.89 11.88 16.53
C PRO A 114 16.08 10.92 15.66
N HIS A 115 15.50 9.90 16.28
CA HIS A 115 14.57 9.00 15.59
C HIS A 115 13.54 9.88 14.87
N PRO A 116 13.26 9.67 13.57
CA PRO A 116 12.31 10.50 12.84
C PRO A 116 10.99 10.49 13.60
N GLN A 117 10.67 11.62 14.22
CA GLN A 117 9.45 11.73 15.01
C GLN A 117 8.25 11.41 14.10
N PRO A 118 7.17 10.82 14.65
CA PRO A 118 5.96 10.61 13.87
C PRO A 118 5.50 11.95 13.26
N LEU A 119 5.61 12.08 11.94
CA LEU A 119 5.30 13.29 11.15
C LEU A 119 3.85 13.77 11.27
N GLN A 120 3.03 13.08 12.05
CA GLN A 120 1.62 13.36 12.22
C GLN A 120 1.27 13.20 13.69
N ASN A 121 0.80 14.28 14.31
CA ASN A 121 0.33 14.26 15.70
C ASN A 121 -0.71 13.11 15.85
N PRO A 122 -0.50 12.15 16.76
CA PRO A 122 -1.37 10.99 16.94
C PRO A 122 -2.83 11.40 17.23
N GLU A 123 -3.06 12.53 17.91
CA GLU A 123 -4.40 13.06 18.14
C GLU A 123 -5.06 13.53 16.85
N LYS A 124 -4.29 14.16 15.95
CA LYS A 124 -4.79 14.62 14.65
C LYS A 124 -5.20 13.43 13.79
N LEU A 125 -4.39 12.37 13.78
CA LEU A 125 -4.72 11.12 13.09
C LEU A 125 -6.00 10.49 13.67
N LYS A 126 -6.10 10.36 15.00
CA LYS A 126 -7.32 9.88 15.68
C LYS A 126 -8.57 10.72 15.33
N LYS A 127 -8.40 12.03 15.17
CA LYS A 127 -9.50 12.93 14.78
C LYS A 127 -9.90 12.73 13.33
N GLU A 128 -8.95 12.52 12.42
CA GLU A 128 -9.21 12.23 11.01
C GLU A 128 -9.88 10.87 10.81
N THR A 129 -9.45 9.83 11.53
CA THR A 129 -10.08 8.50 11.51
C THR A 129 -11.51 8.56 12.02
N ARG A 130 -11.77 9.21 13.17
CA ARG A 130 -13.13 9.43 13.69
C ARG A 130 -14.04 10.17 12.70
N LYS A 131 -13.51 11.22 12.04
CA LYS A 131 -14.26 11.96 11.00
C LYS A 131 -14.58 11.08 9.80
N ARG A 132 -13.64 10.22 9.40
CA ARG A 132 -13.80 9.26 8.31
C ARG A 132 -14.87 8.23 8.64
N GLU A 133 -14.80 7.61 9.82
CA GLU A 133 -15.79 6.65 10.30
C GLU A 133 -17.20 7.25 10.32
N LYS A 134 -17.36 8.47 10.84
CA LYS A 134 -18.64 9.17 10.82
C LYS A 134 -19.19 9.39 9.41
N LYS A 135 -18.33 9.65 8.42
CA LYS A 135 -18.75 9.79 7.02
C LYS A 135 -19.11 8.46 6.39
N LEU A 136 -18.35 7.40 6.69
CA LEU A 136 -18.65 6.05 6.21
C LEU A 136 -19.97 5.53 6.77
N LYS A 137 -20.26 5.74 8.06
CA LYS A 137 -21.54 5.38 8.68
C LYS A 137 -22.75 6.10 8.04
N LYS A 138 -22.54 7.28 7.44
CA LYS A 138 -23.58 8.01 6.69
C LYS A 138 -23.78 7.53 5.26
N ILE A 139 -22.82 6.78 4.70
CA ILE A 139 -22.87 6.29 3.32
C ILE A 139 -23.31 4.82 3.28
N LEU A 140 -22.84 4.02 4.23
CA LEU A 140 -23.13 2.60 4.34
C LEU A 140 -24.43 2.35 5.10
N THR A 141 -25.08 1.22 4.84
CA THR A 141 -26.12 0.70 5.74
C THR A 141 -25.50 0.21 7.04
N GLU A 142 -26.30 -0.02 8.06
CA GLU A 142 -25.81 -0.51 9.36
C GLU A 142 -25.10 -1.86 9.24
N GLU A 143 -25.69 -2.80 8.49
CA GLU A 143 -25.09 -4.10 8.20
C GLU A 143 -23.75 -3.96 7.48
N GLN A 144 -23.70 -3.19 6.38
CA GLN A 144 -22.46 -2.94 5.64
C GLN A 144 -21.38 -2.26 6.50
N TYR A 145 -21.79 -1.35 7.38
CA TYR A 145 -20.87 -0.67 8.29
C TYR A 145 -20.26 -1.65 9.31
N ASN A 146 -21.07 -2.57 9.85
CA ASN A 146 -20.60 -3.57 10.80
C ASN A 146 -19.62 -4.55 10.14
N THR A 147 -19.95 -5.08 8.95
CA THR A 147 -19.03 -5.94 8.18
C THR A 147 -17.72 -5.21 7.87
N TRP A 148 -17.78 -3.94 7.48
CA TRP A 148 -16.58 -3.13 7.27
C TRP A 148 -15.75 -2.96 8.55
N LYS A 149 -16.40 -2.74 9.70
CA LYS A 149 -15.75 -2.59 11.01
C LYS A 149 -14.99 -3.87 11.40
N GLU A 150 -15.62 -5.03 11.23
CA GLU A 150 -15.00 -6.33 11.49
C GLU A 150 -13.80 -6.57 10.57
N TYR A 151 -13.93 -6.27 9.28
CA TYR A 151 -12.83 -6.35 8.33
C TYR A 151 -11.66 -5.41 8.68
N GLN A 152 -11.93 -4.19 9.16
CA GLN A 152 -10.87 -3.32 9.66
C GLN A 152 -10.16 -3.90 10.88
N LYS A 153 -10.91 -4.51 11.80
CA LYS A 153 -10.35 -5.18 12.98
C LYS A 153 -9.46 -6.36 12.57
N SER A 154 -9.91 -7.20 11.64
CA SER A 154 -9.10 -8.35 11.19
C SER A 154 -7.80 -7.93 10.50
N ILE A 155 -7.80 -6.84 9.72
CA ILE A 155 -6.56 -6.27 9.17
C ILE A 155 -5.63 -5.78 10.28
N GLN A 156 -6.20 -5.11 11.29
CA GLN A 156 -5.41 -4.60 12.41
C GLN A 156 -4.78 -5.75 13.20
N ASP A 157 -5.56 -6.78 13.50
CA ASP A 157 -5.11 -7.99 14.20
C ASP A 157 -4.01 -8.69 13.37
N TYR A 158 -4.22 -8.88 12.07
CA TYR A 158 -3.20 -9.45 11.16
C TYR A 158 -1.87 -8.68 11.20
N LYS A 159 -1.90 -7.34 11.25
CA LYS A 159 -0.68 -6.53 11.36
C LYS A 159 0.01 -6.72 12.71
N HIS A 160 -0.75 -6.74 13.79
CA HIS A 160 -0.22 -7.00 15.13
C HIS A 160 0.43 -8.39 15.24
N HIS A 161 -0.17 -9.41 14.64
CA HIS A 161 0.36 -10.78 14.68
C HIS A 161 1.62 -10.98 13.83
N ASN A 162 1.84 -10.18 12.78
CA ASN A 162 2.97 -10.34 11.85
C ASN A 162 4.12 -9.34 12.06
N ASN A 163 4.11 -8.52 13.13
CA ASN A 163 5.14 -7.51 13.41
C ASN A 163 5.50 -6.62 12.19
N LEU A 164 4.50 -6.20 11.42
CA LEU A 164 4.62 -5.28 10.28
C LEU A 164 4.34 -3.83 10.67
#